data_AF-A0A7Y3DJA0-F1
#
_entry.id   AF-A0A7Y3DJA0-F1
#
_cell.length_a   1.000
_cell.length_b   1.000
_cell.length_c   1.000
_cell.angle_alpha   90.00
_cell.angle_beta   90.00
_cell.angle_gamma   90.00
#
_symmetry.space_group_name_H-M   'P 1'
#
loop_
_entity.id
_entity.type
_entity.pdbx_description
1 polymer ?
#
loop_
_entity_poly.entity_id
_entity_poly.type
_entity_poly.pdbx_seq_one_letter_code
_entity_poly.pdbx_strand_id
1 'polypeptide(L)'
;MSAAAVYELIGYIGSGLIIASLSMKSILRLRLVGLAGAIIFTMYGVLIAAYPIVITNLVIIAIHVFFLRRLLGAKPDFTVLEVRQGSRYLEEFVTYYADDIATLLPEFHYEPQPNRYRAFILRDMVPAGLFIADLDDGTTVRIRLDYVIPAYRDLKVGRFLYSSKSSIFANPRITHVESPAGTAEHRRYLERMGFAPAISDDGREVYRLRLADLPGQAGRRTIESREP
;
A
#
# COMPACT_ATOMS: atom_id res chain seq x y z
N MET A 1 29.54 8.05 -45.96
CA MET A 1 28.39 8.97 -45.79
C MET A 1 28.94 10.39 -45.76
N SER A 2 28.29 11.36 -46.43
CA SER A 2 28.71 12.76 -46.33
C SER A 2 28.43 13.29 -44.92
N ALA A 3 29.20 14.28 -44.46
CA ALA A 3 28.96 14.92 -43.17
C ALA A 3 27.53 15.48 -43.05
N ALA A 4 26.99 16.01 -44.16
CA ALA A 4 25.61 16.48 -44.26
C ALA A 4 24.59 15.36 -43.96
N ALA A 5 24.75 14.17 -44.54
CA ALA A 5 23.86 13.04 -44.29
C ALA A 5 23.89 12.56 -42.82
N VAL A 6 25.05 12.69 -42.16
CA VAL A 6 25.17 12.37 -40.72
C VAL A 6 24.42 13.39 -39.87
N TYR A 7 24.51 14.68 -40.18
CA TYR A 7 23.79 15.73 -39.44
C TYR A 7 22.27 15.64 -39.61
N GLU A 8 21.78 15.37 -40.82
CA GLU A 8 20.35 15.14 -41.08
C GLU A 8 19.82 13.94 -40.30
N LEU A 9 20.56 12.83 -40.29
CA LEU A 9 20.19 11.64 -39.53
C LEU A 9 20.08 11.92 -38.03
N ILE A 10 21.04 12.67 -37.47
CA ILE A 10 21.00 13.10 -36.06
C ILE A 10 19.76 13.99 -35.81
N GLY A 11 19.44 14.91 -36.73
CA GLY A 11 18.26 15.79 -36.63
C GLY A 11 16.93 15.03 -36.65
N TYR A 12 16.78 14.04 -37.53
CA TYR A 12 15.58 13.19 -37.59
C TYR A 12 15.45 12.30 -36.36
N ILE A 13 16.56 11.72 -35.88
CA ILE A 13 16.58 10.95 -34.62
C ILE A 13 16.17 11.83 -33.43
N GLY A 14 16.72 13.04 -33.34
CA GLY A 14 16.39 14.00 -32.29
C GLY A 14 14.91 14.39 -32.29
N SER A 15 14.36 14.69 -33.47
CA SER A 15 12.93 15.01 -33.65
C SER A 15 12.03 13.83 -33.27
N GLY A 16 12.39 12.62 -33.70
CA GLY A 16 11.69 11.38 -33.34
C GLY A 16 11.71 11.12 -31.83
N LEU A 17 12.84 11.38 -31.15
CA LEU A 17 12.96 11.23 -29.70
C LEU A 17 12.04 12.21 -28.94
N ILE A 18 11.93 13.45 -29.42
CA ILE A 18 11.03 14.46 -28.83
C ILE A 18 9.57 14.02 -28.99
N ILE A 19 9.15 13.62 -30.19
CA ILE A 19 7.76 13.16 -30.45
C ILE A 19 7.45 11.92 -29.62
N ALA A 20 8.36 10.95 -29.57
CA ALA A 20 8.20 9.75 -28.76
C ALA A 20 8.06 10.10 -27.28
N SER A 21 8.90 11.00 -26.76
CA SER A 21 8.86 11.49 -25.38
C SER A 21 7.51 12.13 -25.04
N LEU A 22 7.01 13.04 -25.88
CA LEU A 22 5.72 13.71 -25.69
C LEU A 22 4.52 12.75 -25.77
N SER A 23 4.67 11.63 -26.47
CA SER A 23 3.61 10.63 -26.63
C SER A 23 3.49 9.67 -25.42
N MET A 24 4.40 9.74 -24.44
CA MET A 24 4.41 8.81 -23.31
C MET A 24 3.37 9.16 -22.25
N LYS A 25 2.47 8.21 -21.95
CA LYS A 25 1.47 8.33 -20.88
C LYS A 25 2.00 8.08 -19.47
N SER A 26 3.14 7.39 -19.34
CA SER A 26 3.72 7.03 -18.05
C SER A 26 4.88 7.96 -17.70
N ILE A 27 4.77 8.66 -16.57
CA ILE A 27 5.82 9.54 -16.04
C ILE A 27 7.13 8.77 -15.83
N LEU A 28 7.04 7.50 -15.42
CA LEU A 28 8.22 6.64 -15.25
C LEU A 28 8.95 6.42 -16.58
N ARG A 29 8.22 6.07 -17.65
CA ARG A 29 8.80 5.84 -18.98
C ARG A 29 9.41 7.11 -19.55
N LEU A 30 8.73 8.25 -19.40
CA LEU A 30 9.24 9.55 -19.79
C LEU A 30 10.58 9.86 -19.12
N ARG A 31 10.69 9.60 -17.80
CA ARG A 31 11.92 9.85 -17.05
C ARG A 31 13.06 8.89 -17.46
N LEU A 32 12.76 7.62 -17.71
CA LEU A 32 13.75 6.64 -18.15
C LEU A 32 14.29 6.94 -19.56
N VAL A 33 13.41 7.25 -20.50
CA VAL A 33 13.84 7.58 -21.87
C VAL A 33 14.58 8.92 -21.92
N GLY A 34 14.12 9.93 -21.17
CA GLY A 34 14.85 11.19 -21.05
C GLY A 34 16.24 11.02 -20.40
N LEU A 35 16.38 10.13 -19.41
CA LEU A 35 17.68 9.79 -18.83
C LEU A 35 18.60 9.12 -19.85
N ALA A 36 18.09 8.12 -20.58
CA ALA A 36 18.86 7.45 -21.64
C ALA A 36 19.28 8.44 -22.74
N GLY A 37 18.37 9.31 -23.17
CA GLY A 37 18.64 10.36 -24.15
C GLY A 37 19.75 11.30 -23.67
N ALA A 38 19.69 11.76 -22.42
CA ALA A 38 20.71 12.65 -21.86
C ALA A 38 22.08 11.98 -21.74
N ILE A 39 22.15 10.68 -21.44
CA ILE A 39 23.40 9.91 -21.46
C ILE A 39 23.99 9.87 -22.88
N ILE A 40 23.17 9.56 -23.89
CA ILE A 40 23.59 9.52 -25.30
C ILE A 40 24.09 10.90 -25.75
N PHE A 41 23.38 11.98 -25.43
CA PHE A 41 23.79 13.34 -25.77
C PHE A 41 25.06 13.77 -25.03
N THR A 42 25.26 13.33 -23.78
CA THR A 42 26.51 13.57 -23.06
C THR A 42 27.67 12.89 -23.76
N MET A 43 27.54 11.60 -24.14
CA MET A 43 28.56 10.87 -24.90
C MET A 43 28.86 11.56 -26.24
N TYR A 44 27.81 11.94 -26.97
CA TYR A 44 27.94 12.67 -28.24
C TYR A 44 28.68 14.00 -28.05
N GLY A 45 28.32 14.78 -27.03
CA GLY A 45 29.00 16.04 -26.70
C GLY A 45 30.48 15.87 -26.38
N VAL A 46 30.86 14.78 -25.69
CA VAL A 46 32.27 14.45 -25.44
C VAL A 46 33.00 14.11 -26.75
N LEU A 47 32.39 13.31 -27.62
CA LEU A 47 32.97 12.91 -28.92
C LEU A 47 33.31 14.12 -29.81
N ILE A 48 32.48 15.17 -29.80
CA ILE A 48 32.70 16.39 -30.60
C ILE A 48 33.35 17.54 -29.82
N ALA A 49 33.84 17.29 -28.60
CA ALA A 49 34.39 18.30 -27.69
C ALA A 49 33.46 19.51 -27.43
N ALA A 50 32.14 19.31 -27.45
CA ALA A 50 31.14 20.34 -27.20
C ALA A 50 30.79 20.43 -25.71
N TYR A 51 31.64 21.13 -24.95
CA TYR A 51 31.46 21.34 -23.51
C TYR A 51 30.05 21.82 -23.09
N PRO A 52 29.39 22.76 -23.80
CA PRO A 52 28.03 23.19 -23.41
C PRO A 52 26.99 22.05 -23.45
N ILE A 53 27.12 21.14 -24.41
CA ILE A 53 26.22 19.97 -24.54
C ILE A 53 26.45 19.01 -23.38
N VAL A 54 27.71 18.75 -23.04
CA VAL A 54 28.10 17.86 -21.93
C VAL A 54 27.56 18.40 -20.60
N ILE A 55 27.83 19.67 -20.29
CA ILE A 55 27.38 20.28 -19.02
C ILE A 55 25.86 20.24 -18.90
N THR A 56 25.15 20.65 -19.96
CA THR A 56 23.68 20.68 -19.95
C THR A 56 23.09 19.29 -19.73
N ASN A 57 23.61 18.27 -20.43
CA ASN A 57 23.08 16.92 -20.30
C ASN A 57 23.45 16.24 -18.97
N LEU A 58 24.60 16.57 -18.36
CA LEU A 58 24.91 16.14 -17.00
C LEU A 58 23.90 16.69 -15.97
N VAL A 59 23.49 17.95 -16.12
CA VAL A 59 22.42 18.54 -15.29
C VAL A 59 21.09 17.82 -15.53
N ILE A 60 20.73 17.53 -16.79
CA ILE A 60 19.51 16.79 -17.13
C ILE A 60 19.53 15.38 -16.51
N ILE A 61 20.65 14.66 -16.59
CA ILE A 61 20.84 13.36 -15.95
C ILE A 61 20.56 13.46 -14.45
N ALA A 62 21.16 14.43 -13.76
CA ALA A 62 20.95 14.63 -12.32
C ALA A 62 19.48 14.89 -11.98
N ILE A 63 18.79 15.74 -12.75
CA ILE A 63 17.35 16.01 -12.60
C ILE A 63 16.52 14.74 -12.79
N HIS A 64 16.77 13.99 -13.87
CA HIS A 64 16.06 12.75 -14.15
C HIS A 64 16.25 11.71 -13.04
N VAL A 65 17.48 11.53 -12.56
CA VAL A 65 17.80 10.61 -11.46
C VAL A 65 17.09 11.04 -10.17
N PHE A 66 17.09 12.33 -9.82
CA PHE A 66 16.39 12.85 -8.65
C PHE A 66 14.88 12.54 -8.70
N PHE A 67 14.22 12.86 -9.81
CA PHE A 67 12.78 12.59 -9.96
C PHE A 67 12.46 11.10 -10.03
N LEU A 68 13.31 10.30 -10.66
CA LEU A 68 13.15 8.85 -10.72
C LEU A 68 13.25 8.23 -9.32
N ARG A 69 14.24 8.65 -8.51
CA ARG A 69 14.35 8.23 -7.10
C ARG A 69 13.14 8.64 -6.28
N ARG A 70 12.62 9.86 -6.48
CA ARG A 70 11.41 10.32 -5.80
C ARG A 70 10.18 9.48 -6.16
N LEU A 71 10.02 9.15 -7.44
CA LEU A 71 8.89 8.35 -7.92
C LEU A 71 8.95 6.90 -7.42
N LEU A 72 10.14 6.28 -7.46
CA LEU A 72 10.36 4.91 -7.00
C LEU A 72 10.40 4.79 -5.47
N GLY A 73 10.77 5.87 -4.77
CA GLY A 73 10.85 5.94 -3.32
C GLY A 73 9.57 6.44 -2.65
N ALA A 74 8.50 6.74 -3.41
CA ALA A 74 7.21 7.13 -2.86
C ALA A 74 6.69 6.02 -1.95
N LYS A 75 6.52 6.33 -0.67
CA LYS A 75 5.91 5.40 0.28
C LYS A 75 4.42 5.35 -0.02
N PRO A 76 3.79 4.16 0.01
CA PRO A 76 2.35 4.05 -0.18
C PRO A 76 1.63 4.87 0.88
N ASP A 77 0.65 5.65 0.44
CA ASP A 77 -0.26 6.35 1.34
C ASP A 77 -1.40 5.41 1.70
N PHE A 78 -1.71 5.31 3.00
CA PHE A 78 -2.75 4.43 3.49
C PHE A 78 -3.83 5.24 4.18
N THR A 79 -5.09 4.93 3.87
CA THR A 79 -6.24 5.64 4.41
C THR A 79 -7.31 4.65 4.84
N VAL A 80 -7.93 4.90 5.99
CA VAL A 80 -9.11 4.17 6.43
C VAL A 80 -10.32 4.91 5.88
N LEU A 81 -11.11 4.23 5.03
CA LEU A 81 -12.36 4.75 4.50
C LEU A 81 -13.53 4.00 5.14
N GLU A 82 -14.19 4.63 6.12
CA GLU A 82 -15.37 4.07 6.77
C GLU A 82 -16.54 3.95 5.80
N VAL A 83 -17.24 2.83 5.88
CA VAL A 83 -18.32 2.49 4.96
C VAL A 83 -19.63 2.37 5.72
N ARG A 84 -20.64 3.10 5.24
CA ARG A 84 -22.01 3.01 5.78
C ARG A 84 -22.63 1.65 5.42
N GLN A 85 -23.58 1.20 6.22
CA GLN A 85 -24.41 0.04 5.90
C GLN A 85 -25.14 0.24 4.56
N GLY A 86 -25.29 -0.82 3.77
CA GLY A 86 -25.97 -0.77 2.46
C GLY A 86 -25.14 -0.12 1.35
N SER A 87 -23.83 0.02 1.52
CA SER A 87 -22.94 0.46 0.45
C SER A 87 -22.89 -0.62 -0.64
N ARG A 88 -23.45 -0.31 -1.82
CA ARG A 88 -23.39 -1.19 -2.98
C ARG A 88 -21.95 -1.57 -3.34
N TYR A 89 -20.99 -0.66 -3.20
CA TYR A 89 -19.59 -0.96 -3.50
C TYR A 89 -19.01 -2.02 -2.55
N LEU A 90 -19.39 -2.00 -1.27
CA LEU A 90 -18.98 -3.02 -0.31
C LEU A 90 -19.56 -4.38 -0.65
N GLU A 91 -20.85 -4.43 -0.99
CA GLU A 91 -21.52 -5.66 -1.39
C GLU A 91 -20.87 -6.27 -2.62
N GLU A 92 -20.68 -5.48 -3.69
CA GLU A 92 -20.01 -5.92 -4.92
C GLU A 92 -18.57 -6.36 -4.66
N PHE A 93 -17.83 -5.68 -3.77
CA PHE A 93 -16.47 -6.07 -3.41
C PHE A 93 -16.44 -7.44 -2.71
N VAL A 94 -17.31 -7.66 -1.73
CA VAL A 94 -17.40 -8.94 -1.03
C VAL A 94 -17.82 -10.05 -1.99
N THR A 95 -18.81 -9.79 -2.86
CA THR A 95 -19.24 -10.76 -3.88
C THR A 95 -18.12 -11.10 -4.85
N TYR A 96 -17.38 -10.09 -5.35
CA TYR A 96 -16.29 -10.30 -6.29
C TYR A 96 -15.14 -11.12 -5.70
N TYR A 97 -14.83 -10.92 -4.42
CA TYR A 97 -13.74 -11.62 -3.73
C TYR A 97 -14.19 -12.82 -2.88
N ALA A 98 -15.45 -13.25 -3.00
CA ALA A 98 -16.05 -14.27 -2.12
C ALA A 98 -15.24 -15.58 -2.07
N ASP A 99 -14.84 -16.10 -3.24
CA ASP A 99 -14.07 -17.35 -3.33
C ASP A 99 -12.73 -17.25 -2.62
N ASP A 100 -12.03 -16.12 -2.80
CA ASP A 100 -10.72 -15.87 -2.22
C ASP A 100 -10.83 -15.59 -0.71
N ILE A 101 -11.88 -14.90 -0.26
CA ILE A 101 -12.19 -14.75 1.17
C ILE A 101 -12.41 -16.12 1.81
N ALA A 102 -13.18 -17.00 1.16
CA ALA A 102 -13.46 -18.34 1.68
C ALA A 102 -12.20 -19.22 1.80
N THR A 103 -11.14 -18.98 1.01
CA THR A 103 -9.86 -19.68 1.19
C THR A 103 -9.12 -19.31 2.48
N LEU A 104 -9.35 -18.11 3.01
CA LEU A 104 -8.71 -17.61 4.23
C LEU A 104 -9.60 -17.79 5.45
N LEU A 105 -10.90 -17.52 5.29
CA LEU A 105 -11.92 -17.52 6.34
C LEU A 105 -13.18 -18.23 5.81
N PRO A 106 -13.22 -19.58 5.80
CA PRO A 106 -14.33 -20.36 5.26
C PRO A 106 -15.67 -20.12 5.99
N GLU A 107 -15.60 -19.77 7.28
CA GLU A 107 -16.76 -19.50 8.12
C GLU A 107 -17.29 -18.06 7.99
N PHE A 108 -16.64 -17.23 7.18
CA PHE A 108 -17.06 -15.85 7.02
C PHE A 108 -18.26 -15.75 6.07
N HIS A 109 -19.35 -15.20 6.59
CA HIS A 109 -20.51 -14.79 5.81
C HIS A 109 -20.80 -13.32 6.06
N TYR A 110 -20.93 -12.56 4.97
CA TYR A 110 -21.26 -11.15 5.08
C TYR A 110 -22.75 -10.96 5.35
N GLU A 111 -23.03 -10.38 6.53
CA GLU A 111 -24.37 -10.00 6.94
C GLU A 111 -24.42 -8.50 7.24
N PRO A 112 -25.31 -7.73 6.60
CA PRO A 112 -25.46 -6.31 6.86
C PRO A 112 -26.09 -6.05 8.24
N GLN A 113 -25.25 -5.83 9.26
CA GLN A 113 -25.72 -5.48 10.61
C GLN A 113 -25.46 -4.00 10.93
N PRO A 114 -26.42 -3.26 11.53
CA PRO A 114 -26.28 -1.81 11.75
C PRO A 114 -25.08 -1.45 12.62
N ASN A 115 -24.79 -2.21 13.68
CA ASN A 115 -23.77 -1.91 14.69
C ASN A 115 -22.38 -2.52 14.39
N ARG A 116 -22.11 -2.94 13.16
CA ARG A 116 -20.82 -3.53 12.80
C ARG A 116 -19.88 -2.48 12.22
N TYR A 117 -18.63 -2.41 12.64
CA TYR A 117 -17.67 -1.50 12.01
C TYR A 117 -17.21 -2.06 10.66
N ARG A 118 -17.13 -1.19 9.65
CA ARG A 118 -16.76 -1.54 8.28
C ARG A 118 -15.89 -0.43 7.71
N ALA A 119 -14.70 -0.79 7.23
CA ALA A 119 -13.84 0.16 6.54
C ALA A 119 -13.05 -0.51 5.42
N PHE A 120 -12.90 0.20 4.31
CA PHE A 120 -11.86 -0.13 3.35
C PHE A 120 -10.52 0.43 3.83
N ILE A 121 -9.48 -0.36 3.65
CA ILE A 121 -8.11 0.12 3.77
C ILE A 121 -7.63 0.45 2.37
N LEU A 122 -7.49 1.73 2.10
CA LEU A 122 -7.04 2.23 0.81
C LEU A 122 -5.51 2.27 0.79
N ARG A 123 -4.93 1.94 -0.36
CA ARG A 123 -3.54 2.20 -0.71
C ARG A 123 -3.52 3.13 -1.92
N ASP A 124 -3.02 4.34 -1.73
CA ASP A 124 -3.00 5.38 -2.77
C ASP A 124 -4.41 5.64 -3.34
N MET A 125 -5.41 5.72 -2.44
CA MET A 125 -6.87 5.85 -2.74
C MET A 125 -7.53 4.67 -3.47
N VAL A 126 -6.81 3.55 -3.65
CA VAL A 126 -7.38 2.32 -4.20
C VAL A 126 -7.73 1.34 -3.06
N PRO A 127 -8.94 0.75 -3.01
CA PRO A 127 -9.28 -0.26 -2.02
C PRO A 127 -8.35 -1.47 -2.09
N ALA A 128 -7.50 -1.62 -1.08
CA ALA A 128 -6.50 -2.69 -0.98
C ALA A 128 -6.93 -3.80 0.00
N GLY A 129 -7.80 -3.47 0.95
CA GLY A 129 -8.37 -4.45 1.86
C GLY A 129 -9.70 -3.99 2.46
N LEU A 130 -10.39 -4.92 3.09
CA LEU A 130 -11.66 -4.73 3.76
C LEU A 130 -11.53 -5.23 5.21
N PHE A 131 -11.83 -4.32 6.14
CA PHE A 131 -11.85 -4.61 7.56
C PHE A 131 -13.29 -4.53 8.08
N ILE A 132 -13.73 -5.60 8.74
CA ILE A 132 -15.03 -5.69 9.38
C ILE A 132 -14.84 -6.24 10.78
N ALA A 133 -15.37 -5.54 11.78
CA ALA A 133 -15.27 -5.95 13.17
C ALA A 133 -16.53 -5.58 13.96
N ASP A 134 -16.80 -6.36 14.99
CA ASP A 134 -17.74 -5.97 16.03
C ASP A 134 -16.96 -5.14 17.06
N LEU A 135 -17.33 -3.86 17.17
CA LEU A 135 -16.84 -2.97 18.22
C LEU A 135 -17.82 -3.10 19.38
N ASP A 136 -17.49 -3.93 20.37
CA ASP A 136 -18.20 -3.88 21.65
C ASP A 136 -17.80 -2.60 22.40
N ASP A 137 -18.67 -2.08 23.28
CA ASP A 137 -18.40 -0.91 24.14
C ASP A 137 -17.30 -1.18 25.22
N GLY A 138 -16.59 -2.31 25.12
CA GLY A 138 -15.54 -2.76 26.02
C GLY A 138 -14.11 -2.50 25.52
N THR A 139 -13.20 -3.35 25.98
CA THR A 139 -11.74 -3.24 25.74
C THR A 139 -11.24 -4.03 24.53
N THR A 140 -12.10 -4.83 23.90
CA THR A 140 -11.71 -5.83 22.90
C THR A 140 -12.46 -5.65 21.60
N VAL A 141 -11.74 -5.59 20.48
CA VAL A 141 -12.32 -5.58 19.13
C VAL A 141 -12.32 -7.00 18.57
N ARG A 142 -13.49 -7.50 18.15
CA ARG A 142 -13.61 -8.83 17.52
C ARG A 142 -13.68 -8.70 16.00
N ILE A 143 -12.63 -9.13 15.31
CA ILE A 143 -12.53 -9.12 13.85
C ILE A 143 -13.49 -10.16 13.29
N ARG A 144 -14.29 -9.76 12.31
CA ARG A 144 -15.08 -10.67 11.47
C ARG A 144 -14.39 -10.92 10.14
N LEU A 145 -13.74 -9.89 9.59
CA LEU A 145 -12.97 -9.97 8.36
C LEU A 145 -11.78 -9.01 8.43
N ASP A 146 -10.57 -9.54 8.27
CA ASP A 146 -9.38 -8.77 7.90
C ASP A 146 -8.87 -9.35 6.58
N TYR A 147 -9.32 -8.75 5.48
CA TYR A 147 -9.07 -9.27 4.14
C TYR A 147 -8.30 -8.25 3.30
N VAL A 148 -7.25 -8.73 2.63
CA VAL A 148 -6.42 -7.95 1.70
C VAL A 148 -6.44 -8.63 0.34
N ILE A 149 -6.75 -7.87 -0.71
CA ILE A 149 -6.85 -8.42 -2.06
C ILE A 149 -5.49 -8.96 -2.52
N PRO A 150 -5.44 -9.98 -3.40
CA PRO A 150 -4.21 -10.67 -3.78
C PRO A 150 -3.07 -9.74 -4.23
N ALA A 151 -3.39 -8.69 -4.99
CA ALA A 151 -2.41 -7.72 -5.51
C ALA A 151 -1.69 -6.91 -4.41
N TYR A 152 -2.22 -6.85 -3.19
CA TYR A 152 -1.70 -6.04 -2.09
C TYR A 152 -1.33 -6.84 -0.82
N ARG A 153 -1.22 -8.18 -0.90
CA ARG A 153 -0.82 -9.06 0.22
C ARG A 153 0.68 -9.00 0.58
N ASP A 154 1.24 -7.80 0.71
CA ASP A 154 2.64 -7.55 1.06
C ASP A 154 2.87 -7.24 2.56
N LEU A 155 1.88 -7.56 3.41
CA LEU A 155 1.78 -7.24 4.84
C LEU A 155 1.74 -5.74 5.18
N LYS A 156 1.92 -4.82 4.22
CA LYS A 156 1.93 -3.37 4.54
C LYS A 156 0.55 -2.86 4.92
N VAL A 157 -0.51 -3.39 4.29
CA VAL A 157 -1.90 -3.06 4.61
C VAL A 157 -2.21 -3.45 6.05
N GLY A 158 -1.92 -4.70 6.45
CA GLY A 158 -2.08 -5.15 7.84
C GLY A 158 -1.20 -4.37 8.82
N ARG A 159 0.06 -4.10 8.49
CA ARG A 159 0.94 -3.27 9.36
C ARG A 159 0.40 -1.87 9.55
N PHE A 160 -0.19 -1.25 8.52
CA PHE A 160 -0.87 0.02 8.66
C PHE A 160 -2.10 -0.11 9.57
N LEU A 161 -2.95 -1.12 9.33
CA LEU A 161 -4.19 -1.39 10.06
C LEU A 161 -3.97 -1.44 11.57
N TYR A 162 -2.96 -2.16 12.06
CA TYR A 162 -2.68 -2.30 13.50
C TYR A 162 -1.68 -1.26 14.04
N SER A 163 -1.18 -0.34 13.21
CA SER A 163 -0.31 0.74 13.68
C SER A 163 -1.09 1.84 14.41
N SER A 164 -0.37 2.68 15.16
CA SER A 164 -0.94 3.89 15.78
C SER A 164 -1.48 4.93 14.80
N LYS A 165 -1.22 4.76 13.49
CA LYS A 165 -1.74 5.66 12.43
C LYS A 165 -3.14 5.29 11.97
N SER A 166 -3.61 4.08 12.26
CA SER A 166 -4.96 3.66 11.90
C SER A 166 -5.97 4.31 12.84
N SER A 167 -7.00 4.93 12.27
CA SER A 167 -8.10 5.53 13.06
C SER A 167 -8.99 4.49 13.74
N ILE A 168 -8.98 3.23 13.27
CA ILE A 168 -9.82 2.14 13.77
C ILE A 168 -9.58 1.87 15.26
N PHE A 169 -8.31 1.91 15.67
CA PHE A 169 -7.90 1.68 17.03
C PHE A 169 -7.53 2.99 17.75
N ALA A 170 -8.13 4.12 17.37
CA ALA A 170 -7.86 5.40 18.03
C ALA A 170 -8.43 5.47 19.45
N ASN A 171 -9.50 4.71 19.76
CA ASN A 171 -10.10 4.70 21.09
C ASN A 171 -9.14 4.05 22.11
N PRO A 172 -8.67 4.80 23.14
CA PRO A 172 -7.68 4.31 24.10
C PRO A 172 -8.20 3.18 25.00
N ARG A 173 -9.53 2.99 25.09
CA ARG A 173 -10.12 1.88 25.85
C ARG A 173 -9.89 0.52 25.19
N ILE A 174 -9.65 0.50 23.88
CA ILE A 174 -9.36 -0.74 23.15
C ILE A 174 -7.94 -1.19 23.49
N THR A 175 -7.80 -2.30 24.20
CA THR A 175 -6.51 -2.89 24.59
C THR A 175 -6.20 -4.16 23.80
N HIS A 176 -7.23 -4.89 23.38
CA HIS A 176 -7.08 -6.18 22.70
C HIS A 176 -7.83 -6.24 21.37
N VAL A 177 -7.32 -7.06 20.46
CA VAL A 177 -7.98 -7.41 19.20
C VAL A 177 -8.02 -8.93 19.07
N GLU A 178 -9.18 -9.49 18.75
CA GLU A 178 -9.38 -10.92 18.53
C GLU A 178 -9.73 -11.19 17.07
N SER A 179 -9.11 -12.22 16.50
CA SER A 179 -9.39 -12.72 15.17
C SER A 179 -9.76 -14.20 15.22
N PRO A 180 -10.71 -14.66 14.40
CA PRO A 180 -10.89 -16.08 14.12
C PRO A 180 -9.60 -16.69 13.58
N ALA A 181 -9.32 -17.94 13.94
CA ALA A 181 -8.13 -18.65 13.47
C ALA A 181 -8.12 -18.81 11.93
N GLY A 182 -9.27 -19.07 11.32
CA GLY A 182 -9.38 -19.29 9.86
C GLY A 182 -8.55 -20.49 9.39
N THR A 183 -8.00 -20.41 8.18
CA THR A 183 -7.13 -21.45 7.61
C THR A 183 -5.68 -21.34 8.07
N ALA A 184 -4.86 -22.36 7.75
CA ALA A 184 -3.44 -22.35 8.10
C ALA A 184 -2.67 -21.17 7.49
N GLU A 185 -3.08 -20.68 6.32
CA GLU A 185 -2.51 -19.46 5.71
C GLU A 185 -2.83 -18.22 6.55
N HIS A 186 -4.09 -18.08 6.97
CA HIS A 186 -4.54 -16.98 7.81
C HIS A 186 -3.83 -16.99 9.18
N ARG A 187 -3.66 -18.15 9.81
CA ARG A 187 -2.89 -18.29 11.07
C ARG A 187 -1.45 -17.78 10.95
N ARG A 188 -0.74 -18.14 9.86
CA ARG A 188 0.62 -17.64 9.59
C ARG A 188 0.66 -16.13 9.40
N TYR A 189 -0.38 -15.56 8.79
CA TYR A 189 -0.52 -14.11 8.68
C TYR A 189 -0.67 -13.49 10.08
N LEU A 190 -1.60 -13.98 10.90
CA LEU A 190 -1.85 -13.49 12.25
C LEU A 190 -0.59 -13.53 13.13
N GLU A 191 0.16 -14.63 13.10
CA GLU A 191 1.43 -14.77 13.83
C GLU A 191 2.47 -13.73 13.37
N ARG A 192 2.59 -13.47 12.06
CA ARG A 192 3.48 -12.43 11.52
C ARG A 192 3.04 -11.01 11.90
N MET A 193 1.76 -10.83 12.18
CA MET A 193 1.18 -9.58 12.68
C MET A 193 1.31 -9.43 14.21
N GLY A 194 1.81 -10.45 14.91
CA GLY A 194 2.05 -10.45 16.35
C GLY A 194 0.89 -11.01 17.18
N PHE A 195 -0.13 -11.59 16.55
CA PHE A 195 -1.18 -12.29 17.27
C PHE A 195 -0.65 -13.60 17.85
N ALA A 196 -1.19 -14.00 19.00
CA ALA A 196 -0.92 -15.28 19.63
C ALA A 196 -2.22 -16.10 19.79
N PRO A 197 -2.16 -17.44 19.76
CA PRO A 197 -3.30 -18.29 20.07
C PRO A 197 -3.86 -18.00 21.48
N ALA A 198 -5.18 -17.96 21.58
CA ALA A 198 -5.93 -17.71 22.80
C ALA A 198 -7.29 -18.42 22.76
N ILE A 199 -7.99 -18.42 23.89
CA ILE A 199 -9.38 -18.88 23.99
C ILE A 199 -10.25 -17.66 24.24
N SER A 200 -11.28 -17.48 23.42
CA SER A 200 -12.27 -16.41 23.60
C SER A 200 -13.21 -16.74 24.76
N ASP A 201 -13.97 -15.77 25.26
CA ASP A 201 -14.88 -15.94 26.40
C ASP A 201 -15.93 -17.05 26.14
N ASP A 202 -16.28 -17.25 24.87
CA ASP A 202 -17.22 -18.29 24.40
C ASP A 202 -16.55 -19.67 24.20
N GLY A 203 -15.31 -19.87 24.64
CA GLY A 203 -14.58 -21.14 24.57
C GLY A 203 -14.03 -21.52 23.19
N ARG A 204 -14.06 -20.60 22.22
CA ARG A 204 -13.53 -20.83 20.86
C ARG A 204 -12.04 -20.49 20.77
N GLU A 205 -11.31 -21.26 19.95
CA GLU A 205 -9.93 -20.94 19.60
C GLU A 205 -9.90 -19.66 18.73
N VAL A 206 -9.18 -18.66 19.22
CA VAL A 206 -9.00 -17.37 18.56
C VAL A 206 -7.53 -16.97 18.59
N TYR A 207 -7.19 -15.96 17.81
CA TYR A 207 -5.90 -15.30 17.87
C TYR A 207 -6.10 -13.93 18.50
N ARG A 208 -5.35 -13.62 19.55
CA ARG A 208 -5.45 -12.35 20.27
C ARG A 208 -4.16 -11.55 20.10
N LEU A 209 -4.33 -10.25 19.84
CA LEU A 209 -3.26 -9.26 19.77
C LEU A 209 -3.49 -8.22 20.85
N ARG A 210 -2.46 -7.93 21.64
CA ARG A 210 -2.46 -6.81 22.57
C ARG A 210 -1.89 -5.58 21.87
N LEU A 211 -2.68 -4.52 21.77
CA LEU A 211 -2.27 -3.32 21.01
C LEU A 211 -1.07 -2.61 21.64
N ALA A 212 -0.88 -2.74 22.96
CA ALA A 212 0.26 -2.19 23.69
C ALA A 212 1.62 -2.84 23.35
N ASP A 213 1.62 -4.01 22.70
CA ASP A 213 2.83 -4.72 22.30
C ASP A 213 3.28 -4.35 20.88
N LEU A 214 2.48 -3.55 20.18
CA LEU A 214 2.79 -3.09 18.83
C LEU A 214 3.70 -1.85 18.85
N PRO A 215 4.66 -1.77 17.90
CA PRO A 215 5.55 -0.62 17.79
C PRO A 215 4.77 0.67 17.53
N GLY A 216 5.07 1.71 18.32
CA GLY A 216 4.41 3.02 18.22
C GLY A 216 3.13 3.18 19.05
N GLN A 217 2.73 2.17 19.84
CA GLN A 217 1.58 2.22 20.76
C GLN A 217 1.96 2.27 22.25
N ALA A 218 3.22 2.58 22.59
CA ALA A 218 3.76 2.53 23.96
C ALA A 218 3.00 3.39 25.00
N GLY A 219 2.35 4.48 24.57
CA GLY A 219 1.55 5.35 25.44
C GLY A 219 0.32 4.66 26.06
N ARG A 220 -0.12 3.51 25.54
CA ARG A 220 -1.25 2.75 26.07
C ARG A 220 -0.92 1.95 27.33
N ARG A 221 0.36 1.61 27.56
CA ARG A 221 0.81 0.88 28.77
C ARG A 221 0.60 1.67 30.08
N THR A 222 0.48 3.00 29.99
CA THR A 222 0.35 3.89 31.15
C THR A 222 -1.10 4.13 31.57
N ILE A 223 -2.07 3.86 30.68
CA ILE A 223 -3.50 4.02 30.96
C ILE A 223 -4.03 2.77 31.68
N GLU A 224 -3.56 1.59 31.28
CA GLU A 224 -3.95 0.30 31.85
C GLU A 224 -3.46 0.09 33.30
N SER A 225 -2.38 0.78 33.70
CA SER A 225 -1.84 0.73 35.08
C SER A 225 -2.47 1.75 36.04
N ARG A 226 -3.48 2.51 35.57
CA ARG A 226 -4.18 3.55 36.34
C ARG A 226 -5.65 3.25 36.63
N GLU A 227 -6.18 2.11 36.18
CA GLU A 227 -7.50 1.64 36.63
C GLU A 227 -7.33 0.80 37.92
N PRO A 228 -8.03 1.14 39.01
CA PRO A 228 -7.98 0.43 40.29
C PRO A 228 -8.71 -0.91 40.30
#